data_AF-A0A940HK10-F1
#
_entry.id   AF-A0A940HK10-F1
#
_cell.length_a   1.000
_cell.length_b   1.000
_cell.length_c   1.000
_cell.angle_alpha   90.00
_cell.angle_beta   90.00
_cell.angle_gamma   90.00
#
_symmetry.space_group_name_H-M   'P 1'
#
loop_
_entity.id
_entity.type
_entity.pdbx_description
1 polymer ?
#
loop_
_entity_poly.entity_id
_entity_poly.type
_entity_poly.pdbx_seq_one_letter_code
_entity_poly.pdbx_strand_id
1 'polypeptide(L)'
;MASNIAGAATYLGQELGWKEQRIQIKLGYTPYDYSTKTLRDRRNQLFGKAIYERLLKDYNSQNYWISVNIRSFFPESRLPRWLNLAAGYNGRGMFGGEENTWTGYNGEHYSYTDIDRTRHFFLAPDIDLTRIRTNKKWLRSVLFVANMIKIPSPAIELSNKGKFRAHWMYW
;
A
#
# COMPACT_ATOMS: atom_id res chain seq x y z
N MET A 1 2.99 7.23 -17.45
CA MET A 1 3.46 6.18 -18.37
C MET A 1 4.73 5.49 -17.88
N ALA A 2 5.76 6.21 -17.41
CA ALA A 2 7.00 5.61 -16.90
C ALA A 2 6.78 4.52 -15.83
N SER A 3 5.89 4.74 -14.86
CA SER A 3 5.61 3.75 -13.80
C SER A 3 5.00 2.45 -14.33
N ASN A 4 4.18 2.50 -15.38
CA ASN A 4 3.57 1.29 -15.98
C ASN A 4 4.64 0.46 -16.68
N ILE A 5 5.55 1.12 -17.41
CA ILE A 5 6.68 0.48 -18.07
C ILE A 5 7.60 -0.14 -17.02
N ALA A 6 7.93 0.61 -15.96
CA ALA A 6 8.78 0.12 -14.88
C ALA A 6 8.17 -1.12 -14.19
N GLY A 7 6.86 -1.11 -13.91
CA GLY A 7 6.16 -2.26 -13.33
C GLY A 7 6.21 -3.49 -14.23
N ALA A 8 5.88 -3.34 -15.52
CA ALA A 8 5.92 -4.44 -16.49
C ALA A 8 7.34 -4.98 -16.70
N ALA A 9 8.32 -4.09 -16.83
CA ALA A 9 9.73 -4.45 -16.97
C ALA A 9 10.25 -5.19 -15.73
N THR A 10 9.86 -4.75 -14.52
CA THR A 10 10.25 -5.42 -13.27
C THR A 10 9.65 -6.83 -13.20
N TYR A 11 8.38 -6.99 -13.58
CA TYR A 11 7.76 -8.32 -13.63
C TYR A 11 8.46 -9.25 -14.63
N LEU A 12 8.63 -8.79 -15.88
CA LEU A 12 9.27 -9.56 -16.94
C LEU A 12 10.73 -9.89 -16.62
N GLY A 13 11.48 -8.95 -16.07
CA GLY A 13 12.88 -9.15 -15.68
C GLY A 13 13.05 -10.27 -14.66
N GLN A 14 12.13 -10.38 -13.70
CA GLN A 14 12.12 -11.48 -12.73
C GLN A 14 11.82 -12.83 -13.38
N GLU A 15 10.82 -12.90 -14.27
CA GLU A 15 10.50 -14.15 -15.00
C GLU A 15 11.64 -14.60 -15.90
N LEU A 16 12.27 -13.68 -16.63
CA LEU A 16 13.37 -14.02 -17.54
C LEU A 16 14.66 -14.35 -16.78
N GLY A 17 14.96 -13.64 -15.69
CA GLY A 17 16.19 -13.79 -14.94
C GLY A 17 16.15 -14.94 -13.92
N TRP A 18 15.12 -14.99 -13.08
CA TRP A 18 15.02 -15.95 -11.98
C TRP A 18 14.04 -17.09 -12.23
N LYS A 19 13.20 -16.99 -13.26
CA LYS A 19 12.10 -17.94 -13.54
C LYS A 19 11.12 -18.07 -12.37
N GLU A 20 11.04 -17.02 -11.56
CA GLU A 20 10.10 -16.86 -10.45
C GLU A 20 9.99 -15.38 -10.04
N GLN A 21 8.84 -14.99 -9.49
CA GLN A 21 8.69 -13.70 -8.81
C GLN A 21 9.31 -13.78 -7.40
N ARG A 22 10.32 -12.94 -7.13
CA ARG A 22 10.98 -12.80 -5.82
C ARG A 22 10.57 -11.52 -5.10
N ILE A 23 10.14 -10.51 -5.85
CA ILE A 23 9.73 -9.19 -5.39
C ILE A 23 8.33 -8.93 -5.93
N GLN A 24 7.40 -8.61 -5.04
CA GLN A 24 5.99 -8.41 -5.35
C GLN A 24 5.52 -7.07 -4.82
N ILE A 25 4.65 -6.39 -5.59
CA ILE A 25 3.96 -5.20 -5.13
C ILE A 25 2.61 -5.62 -4.54
N LYS A 26 2.31 -5.15 -3.33
CA LYS A 26 1.04 -5.42 -2.64
C LYS A 26 0.37 -4.12 -2.22
N LEU A 27 -0.96 -4.13 -2.21
CA LEU A 27 -1.80 -3.05 -1.72
C LEU A 27 -2.21 -3.33 -0.27
N GLY A 28 -2.06 -2.32 0.58
CA GLY A 28 -2.65 -2.23 1.90
C GLY A 28 -3.68 -1.12 1.95
N TYR A 29 -4.60 -1.18 2.90
CA TYR A 29 -5.56 -0.11 3.12
C TYR A 29 -5.76 0.11 4.61
N THR A 30 -5.36 1.28 5.09
CA THR A 30 -5.60 1.74 6.46
C THR A 30 -6.39 3.04 6.37
N PRO A 31 -7.66 3.06 6.80
CA PRO A 31 -8.50 4.24 6.67
C PRO A 31 -7.84 5.48 7.30
N TYR A 32 -7.67 6.53 6.50
CA TYR A 32 -7.26 7.83 7.00
C TYR A 32 -8.40 8.47 7.81
N ASP A 33 -8.06 9.07 8.96
CA ASP A 33 -9.04 9.76 9.79
C ASP A 33 -9.31 11.18 9.25
N TYR A 34 -10.50 11.35 8.69
CA TYR A 34 -11.03 12.65 8.28
C TYR A 34 -11.87 13.22 9.44
N SER A 35 -11.18 13.91 10.35
CA SER A 35 -11.70 14.33 11.65
C SER A 35 -12.91 15.26 11.58
N THR A 36 -12.97 16.18 10.61
CA THR A 36 -14.05 17.17 10.49
C THR A 36 -15.11 16.77 9.46
N LYS A 37 -16.34 17.30 9.60
CA LYS A 37 -17.41 17.12 8.61
C LYS A 37 -16.96 17.63 7.24
N THR A 38 -16.33 18.79 7.18
CA THR A 38 -15.81 19.40 5.96
C THR A 38 -14.80 18.51 5.25
N LEU A 39 -13.86 17.90 5.99
CA LEU A 39 -12.89 16.95 5.41
C LEU A 39 -13.56 15.65 4.93
N ARG A 40 -14.58 15.16 5.63
CA ARG A 40 -15.38 14.01 5.16
C ARG A 40 -16.15 14.31 3.88
N ASP A 41 -16.73 15.51 3.78
CA ASP A 41 -17.43 15.97 2.58
C ASP A 41 -16.45 16.12 1.41
N ARG A 42 -15.26 16.69 1.67
CA ARG A 42 -14.17 16.77 0.68
C ARG A 42 -13.68 15.40 0.23
N ARG A 43 -13.47 14.46 1.14
CA ARG A 43 -13.15 13.06 0.83
C ARG A 43 -14.23 12.44 -0.07
N ASN A 44 -15.50 12.65 0.25
CA ASN A 44 -16.60 12.11 -0.56
C ASN A 44 -16.61 12.72 -1.97
N GLN A 45 -16.29 14.01 -2.10
CA GLN A 45 -16.16 14.69 -3.38
C GLN A 45 -15.00 14.15 -4.21
N LEU A 46 -13.84 13.91 -3.60
CA LEU A 46 -12.64 13.45 -4.30
C LEU A 46 -12.64 11.96 -4.60
N PHE A 47 -13.04 11.14 -3.62
CA PHE A 47 -12.81 9.69 -3.62
C PHE A 47 -14.09 8.87 -3.61
N GLY A 48 -15.26 9.52 -3.58
CA GLY A 48 -16.55 8.85 -3.56
C GLY A 48 -17.01 8.44 -2.16
N LYS A 49 -18.24 7.89 -2.12
CA LYS A 49 -18.89 7.48 -0.87
C LYS A 49 -18.73 5.98 -0.61
N ALA A 50 -18.70 5.18 -1.67
CA ALA A 50 -18.67 3.75 -1.54
C ALA A 50 -17.24 3.23 -1.25
N ILE A 51 -17.16 2.09 -0.56
CA ILE A 51 -15.89 1.51 -0.15
C ILE A 51 -15.00 1.14 -1.33
N TYR A 52 -15.57 0.60 -2.42
CA TYR A 52 -14.82 0.24 -3.61
C TYR A 52 -14.21 1.45 -4.32
N GLU A 53 -14.90 2.60 -4.31
CA GLU A 53 -14.37 3.84 -4.85
C GLU A 53 -13.16 4.30 -4.03
N ARG A 54 -13.29 4.28 -2.70
CA ARG A 54 -12.22 4.71 -1.79
C ARG A 54 -11.03 3.78 -1.81
N LEU A 55 -11.25 2.46 -1.90
CA LEU A 55 -10.16 1.49 -2.07
C LEU A 55 -9.29 1.81 -3.30
N LEU A 56 -9.89 2.34 -4.37
CA LEU A 56 -9.19 2.69 -5.62
C LEU A 56 -8.66 4.12 -5.66
N LYS A 57 -9.34 5.07 -5.01
CA LYS A 57 -9.09 6.51 -5.16
C LYS A 57 -8.52 7.20 -3.93
N ASP A 58 -8.77 6.70 -2.72
CA ASP A 58 -8.37 7.38 -1.48
C ASP A 58 -6.89 7.12 -1.17
N TYR A 59 -6.03 7.91 -1.81
CA TYR A 59 -4.57 7.83 -1.65
C TYR A 59 -4.10 8.07 -0.22
N ASN A 60 -4.88 8.79 0.61
CA ASN A 60 -4.53 8.97 2.03
C ASN A 60 -4.64 7.66 2.82
N SER A 61 -5.50 6.75 2.35
CA SER A 61 -5.78 5.47 3.00
C SER A 61 -5.04 4.27 2.36
N GLN A 62 -4.43 4.45 1.17
CA GLN A 62 -3.73 3.40 0.45
C GLN A 62 -2.27 3.26 0.87
N ASN A 63 -1.86 2.05 1.22
CA ASN A 63 -0.46 1.70 1.50
C ASN A 63 0.09 0.86 0.35
N TYR A 64 1.27 1.20 -0.16
CA TYR A 64 1.94 0.44 -1.22
C TYR A 64 3.14 -0.29 -0.64
N TRP A 65 3.21 -1.60 -0.85
CA TRP A 65 4.23 -2.46 -0.28
C TRP A 65 5.07 -3.14 -1.35
N ILE A 66 6.38 -3.05 -1.22
CA ILE A 66 7.32 -3.92 -1.92
C ILE A 66 7.65 -5.07 -0.97
N SER A 67 7.20 -6.28 -1.30
CA SER A 67 7.35 -7.49 -0.50
C SER A 67 8.37 -8.43 -1.15
N VAL A 68 9.44 -8.76 -0.42
CA VAL A 68 10.60 -9.52 -0.91
C VAL A 68 10.65 -10.88 -0.25
N ASN A 69 10.71 -11.95 -1.04
CA ASN A 69 10.85 -13.30 -0.51
C ASN A 69 12.29 -13.57 -0.07
N ILE A 70 12.49 -13.68 1.24
CA ILE A 70 13.83 -13.78 1.83
C ILE A 70 14.51 -15.07 1.36
N ARG A 71 13.77 -16.18 1.36
CA ARG A 71 14.33 -17.49 1.03
C ARG A 71 14.68 -17.63 -0.46
N SER A 72 14.01 -16.93 -1.37
CA SER A 72 14.39 -16.91 -2.79
C SER A 72 15.77 -16.28 -3.02
N PHE A 73 16.21 -15.35 -2.17
CA PHE A 73 17.56 -14.79 -2.23
C PHE A 73 18.58 -15.58 -1.39
N PHE A 74 18.11 -16.23 -0.32
CA PHE A 74 18.95 -17.04 0.58
C PHE A 74 18.40 -18.49 0.65
N PRO A 75 18.63 -19.32 -0.38
CA PRO A 75 17.99 -20.63 -0.50
C PRO A 75 18.35 -21.61 0.62
N GLU A 76 19.59 -21.50 1.13
CA GLU A 76 20.14 -22.28 2.25
C GLU A 76 19.62 -21.83 3.63
N SER A 77 18.86 -20.74 3.70
CA SER A 77 18.27 -20.30 4.97
C SER A 77 17.25 -21.31 5.49
N ARG A 78 17.16 -21.43 6.81
CA ARG A 78 16.14 -22.23 7.51
C ARG A 78 14.78 -21.53 7.60
N LEU A 79 14.63 -20.38 6.93
CA LEU A 79 13.41 -19.59 6.99
C LEU A 79 12.27 -20.26 6.21
N PRO A 80 11.00 -20.05 6.61
CA PRO A 80 9.86 -20.55 5.86
C PRO A 80 9.83 -19.99 4.43
N ARG A 81 9.43 -20.81 3.45
CA ARG A 81 9.36 -20.37 2.03
C ARG A 81 8.37 -19.24 1.78
N TRP A 82 7.38 -19.09 2.65
CA TRP A 82 6.36 -18.06 2.55
C TRP A 82 6.74 -16.75 3.26
N LEU A 83 7.86 -16.71 3.99
CA LEU A 83 8.24 -15.52 4.75
C LEU A 83 8.86 -14.46 3.83
N ASN A 84 8.24 -13.28 3.83
CA ASN A 84 8.72 -12.10 3.15
C ASN A 84 9.09 -10.99 4.13
N LEU A 85 9.93 -10.07 3.66
CA LEU A 85 10.15 -8.76 4.28
C LEU A 85 9.55 -7.70 3.36
N ALA A 86 8.73 -6.81 3.90
CA ALA A 86 8.02 -5.79 3.13
C ALA A 86 8.41 -4.37 3.56
N ALA A 87 8.71 -3.53 2.57
CA ALA A 87 8.90 -2.09 2.74
C ALA A 87 7.67 -1.36 2.18
N GLY A 88 7.06 -0.50 3.00
CA GLY A 88 5.81 0.18 2.68
C GLY A 88 5.96 1.69 2.48
N TYR A 89 5.03 2.27 1.75
CA TYR A 89 4.90 3.71 1.55
C TYR A 89 3.44 4.16 1.57
N ASN A 90 3.17 5.29 2.23
CA ASN A 90 1.85 5.94 2.26
C ASN A 90 2.01 7.46 2.31
N GLY A 91 1.19 8.17 1.53
CA GLY A 91 1.05 9.62 1.63
C GLY A 91 -0.19 9.95 2.45
N ARG A 92 -0.12 10.94 3.35
CA ARG A 92 -1.25 11.38 4.19
C ARG A 92 -1.43 12.90 4.14
N GLY A 93 -2.65 13.36 4.40
CA GLY A 93 -2.97 14.79 4.50
C GLY A 93 -3.12 15.50 3.16
N MET A 94 -3.50 14.79 2.09
CA MET A 94 -3.70 15.34 0.75
C MET A 94 -5.21 15.57 0.49
N PHE A 95 -5.65 16.82 0.58
CA PHE A 95 -7.05 17.23 0.40
C PHE A 95 -7.29 18.11 -0.85
N GLY A 96 -6.24 18.44 -1.57
CA GLY A 96 -6.29 19.01 -2.91
C GLY A 96 -5.17 18.44 -3.79
N GLY A 97 -5.16 18.82 -5.07
CA GLY A 97 -4.21 18.31 -6.06
C GLY A 97 -2.78 18.66 -5.69
N GLU A 98 -2.50 19.94 -5.53
CA GLU A 98 -1.18 20.49 -5.21
C GLU A 98 -1.10 20.93 -3.76
N GLU A 99 -2.04 21.80 -3.35
CA GLU A 99 -2.17 22.32 -2.00
C GLU A 99 -3.48 21.87 -1.36
N ASN A 100 -3.58 22.04 -0.04
CA ASN A 100 -4.80 21.78 0.72
C ASN A 100 -5.75 22.99 0.73
N THR A 101 -5.97 23.56 -0.46
CA THR A 101 -6.89 24.67 -0.70
C THR A 101 -7.91 24.26 -1.76
N TRP A 102 -9.17 24.66 -1.60
CA TRP A 102 -10.21 24.44 -2.62
C TRP A 102 -11.40 25.38 -2.43
N THR A 103 -12.19 25.56 -3.48
CA THR A 103 -13.46 26.28 -3.43
C THR A 103 -14.62 25.28 -3.38
N GLY A 104 -15.54 25.48 -2.45
CA GLY A 104 -16.77 24.71 -2.31
C GLY A 104 -17.81 25.05 -3.36
N TYR A 105 -18.86 24.24 -3.48
CA TYR A 105 -19.94 24.44 -4.45
C TYR A 105 -20.74 25.74 -4.24
N ASN A 106 -20.73 26.27 -3.02
CA ASN A 106 -21.34 27.54 -2.62
C ASN A 106 -20.41 28.76 -2.79
N GLY A 107 -19.21 28.58 -3.36
CA GLY A 107 -18.21 29.64 -3.51
C GLY A 107 -17.36 29.89 -2.27
N GLU A 108 -17.53 29.13 -1.18
CA GLU A 108 -16.68 29.26 0.00
C GLU A 108 -15.25 28.76 -0.26
N HIS A 109 -14.27 29.50 0.23
CA HIS A 109 -12.86 29.12 0.15
C HIS A 109 -12.43 28.38 1.41
N TYR A 110 -11.88 27.18 1.23
CA TYR A 110 -11.33 26.35 2.30
C TYR A 110 -9.81 26.33 2.20
N SER A 111 -9.13 26.61 3.32
CA SER A 111 -7.68 26.53 3.45
C SER A 111 -7.33 25.62 4.63
N TYR A 112 -6.66 24.52 4.33
CA TYR A 112 -6.12 23.53 5.27
C TYR A 112 -4.61 23.35 5.06
N THR A 113 -3.93 24.45 4.72
CA THR A 113 -2.47 24.48 4.48
C THR A 113 -1.66 24.25 5.76
N ASP A 114 -2.29 24.42 6.93
CA ASP A 114 -1.77 24.03 8.24
C ASP A 114 -1.64 22.51 8.41
N ILE A 115 -2.43 21.72 7.66
CA ILE A 115 -2.29 20.27 7.64
C ILE A 115 -1.23 19.87 6.63
N ASP A 116 -0.14 19.30 7.13
CA ASP A 116 0.97 18.89 6.30
C ASP A 116 0.67 17.64 5.47
N ARG A 117 1.11 17.69 4.20
CA ARG A 117 1.19 16.53 3.32
C ARG A 117 2.43 15.72 3.69
N THR A 118 2.24 14.59 4.37
CA THR A 118 3.33 13.80 4.95
C THR A 118 3.52 12.46 4.23
N ARG A 119 4.75 12.00 4.21
CA ARG A 119 5.14 10.68 3.66
C ARG A 119 5.50 9.76 4.80
N HIS A 120 5.01 8.54 4.76
CA HIS A 120 5.20 7.53 5.79
C HIS A 120 5.83 6.31 5.14
N PHE A 121 6.96 5.86 5.69
CA PHE A 121 7.70 4.69 5.26
C PHE A 121 7.56 3.59 6.29
N PHE A 122 7.42 2.35 5.83
CA PHE A 122 7.17 1.22 6.71
C PHE A 122 8.14 0.09 6.48
N LEU A 123 8.37 -0.71 7.53
CA LEU A 123 9.00 -2.01 7.44
C LEU A 123 8.20 -3.02 8.24
N ALA A 124 7.86 -4.16 7.61
CA ALA A 124 7.02 -5.19 8.22
C ALA A 124 7.38 -6.59 7.66
N PRO A 125 7.21 -7.68 8.44
CA PRO A 125 7.18 -9.01 7.87
C PRO A 125 5.92 -9.18 7.01
N ASP A 126 5.97 -10.10 6.06
CA ASP A 126 4.84 -10.41 5.19
C ASP A 126 4.79 -11.89 4.83
N ILE A 127 3.65 -12.33 4.29
CA ILE A 127 3.41 -13.70 3.88
C ILE A 127 3.18 -13.74 2.38
N ASP A 128 3.99 -14.52 1.66
CA ASP A 128 3.77 -14.86 0.26
C ASP A 128 2.79 -16.04 0.16
N LEU A 129 1.52 -15.72 -0.10
CA LEU A 129 0.46 -16.70 -0.26
C LEU A 129 0.68 -17.61 -1.47
N THR A 130 1.43 -17.16 -2.48
CA THR A 130 1.71 -17.96 -3.68
C THR A 130 2.62 -19.16 -3.38
N ARG A 131 3.33 -19.13 -2.25
CA ARG A 131 4.23 -20.21 -1.78
C ARG A 131 3.51 -21.27 -0.95
N ILE A 132 2.22 -21.09 -0.65
CA ILE A 132 1.39 -22.08 0.04
C ILE A 132 1.11 -23.26 -0.92
N ARG A 133 1.51 -24.47 -0.52
CA ARG A 133 1.37 -25.68 -1.34
C ARG A 133 -0.09 -26.14 -1.35
N THR A 134 -0.67 -26.23 -2.54
CA THR A 134 -2.02 -26.78 -2.75
C THR A 134 -2.12 -27.57 -4.05
N ASN A 135 -2.87 -28.67 -4.01
CA ASN A 135 -3.15 -29.52 -5.16
C ASN A 135 -4.34 -29.00 -6.00
N LYS A 136 -5.12 -28.04 -5.47
CA LYS A 136 -6.32 -27.50 -6.14
C LYS A 136 -5.94 -26.28 -6.97
N LYS A 137 -6.17 -26.34 -8.31
CA LYS A 137 -5.87 -25.24 -9.24
C LYS A 137 -6.60 -23.95 -8.88
N TRP A 138 -7.90 -24.02 -8.58
CA TRP A 138 -8.71 -22.85 -8.21
C TRP A 138 -8.19 -22.16 -6.93
N LEU A 139 -7.76 -22.96 -5.94
CA LEU A 139 -7.23 -22.42 -4.68
C LEU A 139 -5.89 -21.72 -4.92
N ARG A 140 -5.07 -22.25 -5.84
CA ARG A 140 -3.82 -21.61 -6.26
C ARG A 140 -4.08 -20.23 -6.89
N SER A 141 -5.13 -20.09 -7.71
CA SER A 141 -5.55 -18.80 -8.26
C SER A 141 -6.06 -17.84 -7.19
N VAL A 142 -6.87 -18.33 -6.24
CA VAL A 142 -7.35 -17.51 -5.10
C VAL A 142 -6.18 -16.99 -4.28
N LEU A 143 -5.20 -17.84 -3.96
CA LEU A 143 -4.00 -17.45 -3.23
C LEU A 143 -3.18 -16.41 -4.00
N PHE A 144 -3.09 -16.54 -5.33
CA PHE A 144 -2.40 -15.57 -6.19
C PHE A 144 -3.07 -14.20 -6.15
N VAL A 145 -4.39 -14.13 -6.31
CA VAL A 145 -5.14 -12.87 -6.26
C VAL A 145 -5.11 -12.28 -4.84
N ALA A 146 -5.31 -13.09 -3.82
CA ALA A 146 -5.24 -12.65 -2.42
C ALA A 146 -3.84 -12.12 -2.08
N ASN A 147 -2.78 -12.64 -2.69
CA ASN A 147 -1.41 -12.17 -2.47
C ASN A 147 -1.18 -10.73 -2.97
N MET A 148 -2.07 -10.18 -3.81
CA MET A 148 -2.01 -8.77 -4.21
C MET A 148 -2.32 -7.83 -3.04
N ILE A 149 -2.95 -8.35 -1.98
CA ILE A 149 -3.27 -7.60 -0.76
C ILE A 149 -2.23 -7.95 0.31
N LYS A 150 -1.69 -6.93 0.98
CA LYS A 150 -0.77 -7.12 2.09
C LYS A 150 -1.51 -7.75 3.26
N ILE A 151 -0.93 -8.81 3.83
CA ILE A 151 -1.49 -9.43 5.02
C ILE A 151 -1.15 -8.56 6.23
N PRO A 152 -2.14 -8.19 7.07
CA PRO A 152 -1.88 -7.38 8.24
C PRO A 152 -0.83 -8.02 9.16
N SER A 153 0.17 -7.24 9.54
CA SER A 153 1.27 -7.68 10.40
C SER A 153 1.84 -6.51 11.22
N PRO A 154 2.64 -6.76 12.27
CA PRO A 154 3.34 -5.69 12.97
C PRO A 154 4.23 -4.88 12.03
N ALA A 155 4.25 -3.57 12.18
CA ALA A 155 5.03 -2.68 11.32
C ALA A 155 5.68 -1.58 12.13
N ILE A 156 6.88 -1.16 11.71
CA ILE A 156 7.46 0.11 12.13
C ILE A 156 7.22 1.15 11.05
N GLU A 157 6.87 2.37 11.46
CA GLU A 157 6.58 3.53 10.60
C GLU A 157 7.58 4.65 10.91
N LEU A 158 8.14 5.25 9.87
CA LEU A 158 8.92 6.47 9.93
C LEU A 158 8.30 7.51 9.00
N SER A 159 7.86 8.63 9.56
CA SER A 159 7.41 9.76 8.76
C SER A 159 8.59 10.59 8.24
N ASN A 160 8.40 11.28 7.12
CA ASN A 160 9.35 12.30 6.64
C ASN A 160 9.55 13.48 7.61
N LYS A 161 8.73 13.57 8.66
CA LYS A 161 8.88 14.51 9.77
C LYS A 161 9.66 13.95 10.95
N GLY A 162 10.30 12.78 10.80
CA GLY A 162 11.10 12.13 11.85
C GLY A 162 10.28 11.45 12.95
N LYS A 163 8.95 11.42 12.86
CA LYS A 163 8.12 10.69 13.83
C LYS A 163 8.21 9.19 13.57
N PHE A 164 8.65 8.44 14.57
CA PHE A 164 8.67 6.99 14.60
C PHE A 164 7.42 6.45 15.30
N ARG A 165 6.81 5.38 14.77
CA ARG A 165 5.69 4.68 15.39
C ARG A 165 5.85 3.17 15.19
N ALA A 166 5.40 2.40 16.16
CA ALA A 166 5.26 0.95 16.04
C ALA A 166 3.78 0.58 16.04
N HIS A 167 3.39 -0.30 15.14
CA HIS A 167 2.03 -0.80 14.99
C HIS A 167 2.03 -2.29 15.28
N TRP A 168 1.11 -2.73 16.14
CA TRP A 168 0.90 -4.16 16.37
C TRP A 168 0.35 -4.86 15.11
N MET A 169 -0.48 -4.14 14.35
CA MET A 169 -1.09 -4.64 13.14
C MET A 169 -1.28 -3.47 12.17
N TYR A 170 -0.78 -3.63 10.94
CA TYR A 170 -0.88 -2.62 9.89
C TYR A 170 -1.06 -3.32 8.53
N TRP A 171 -1.88 -2.71 7.67
CA TRP A 171 -2.28 -3.26 6.37
C TRP A 171 -1.49 -2.66 5.23
#